data_AF-G6YIX9-F1
#
_entry.id   AF-G6YIX9-F1
#
_cell.length_a   1.000
_cell.length_b   1.000
_cell.length_c   1.000
_cell.angle_alpha   90.00
_cell.angle_beta   90.00
_cell.angle_gamma   90.00
#
_symmetry.space_group_name_H-M   'P 1'
#
loop_
_entity.id
_entity.type
_entity.pdbx_description
1 polymer ?
#
loop_
_entity_poly.entity_id
_entity_poly.type
_entity_poly.pdbx_seq_one_letter_code
_entity_poly.pdbx_strand_id
1 'polypeptide(L)'
;MRKTETFYDVIRRQGITRRSFIKFCSLTAASLGFGPDAKTAMAEALETKERVPVIWMHGLECTCCSESFIRSAHPLVKDVVLSMISLDYDDTIMVAAGHQAEAILEETKQKYKGKYILAVEGNPPLNEDGMFCIDGGRPFVEKLKYVAEDAMAIIAWGACASWGCVQAAKPNPTQATPIDKVIRDKPIIKVPGCPPIAEVMTGVVTFITTFGRLPELDRQGRPKMFYSQRIHDKCYRRPHFDAGQFVEEWDDEGARNGYCLYKMGCRGPTTYNACSTVRWNGGVSFPIQSGHGCIGCSEDGFWDKGSFYDRLATINQFGIEANADRIGMTVAGVIGGAIAAHAAITAVKRVTTKREKTAFKTLGREHLCQSKRPTASRSTIPANASWSIRSPVSKAICGSRSMSTPTTSSATRCPLARCGAASKSSSRTAIRATPGPSPSGSAASARARMR
;
A
#
# COMPACT_ATOMS: atom_id res chain seq x y z
N MET A 1 8.82 36.59 -31.34
CA MET A 1 8.94 35.34 -30.57
C MET A 1 8.17 34.24 -31.30
N ARG A 2 8.63 32.99 -31.28
CA ARG A 2 7.73 31.85 -31.54
C ARG A 2 6.80 31.73 -30.33
N LYS A 3 5.50 31.49 -30.55
CA LYS A 3 4.57 31.20 -29.44
C LYS A 3 4.96 29.83 -28.86
N THR A 4 5.11 29.74 -27.54
CA THR A 4 5.38 28.47 -26.86
C THR A 4 4.21 27.52 -27.08
N GLU A 5 4.52 26.23 -27.22
CA GLU A 5 3.54 25.21 -27.62
C GLU A 5 2.83 24.63 -26.39
N THR A 6 1.50 24.66 -26.38
CA THR A 6 0.70 24.03 -25.30
C THR A 6 0.76 22.51 -25.43
N PHE A 7 0.40 21.76 -24.38
CA PHE A 7 0.21 20.30 -24.49
C PHE A 7 -0.75 19.97 -25.65
N TYR A 8 -1.86 20.73 -25.80
CA TYR A 8 -2.89 20.42 -26.78
C TYR A 8 -2.37 20.59 -28.21
N ASP A 9 -1.56 21.61 -28.48
CA ASP A 9 -0.89 21.79 -29.78
C ASP A 9 -0.01 20.56 -30.13
N VAL A 10 0.80 20.09 -29.17
CA VAL A 10 1.67 18.91 -29.34
C VAL A 10 0.85 17.65 -29.66
N ILE A 11 -0.15 17.32 -28.83
CA ILE A 11 -0.92 16.08 -29.06
C ILE A 11 -1.81 16.14 -30.31
N ARG A 12 -2.27 17.33 -30.71
CA ARG A 12 -3.02 17.51 -31.96
C ARG A 12 -2.13 17.29 -33.19
N ARG A 13 -0.85 17.68 -33.14
CA ARG A 13 0.16 17.33 -34.15
C ARG A 13 0.45 15.83 -34.20
N GLN A 14 0.46 15.15 -33.06
CA GLN A 14 0.56 13.68 -32.97
C GLN A 14 -0.73 12.94 -33.41
N GLY A 15 -1.71 13.65 -34.00
CA GLY A 15 -2.95 13.06 -34.51
C GLY A 15 -4.01 12.73 -33.46
N ILE A 16 -3.77 13.02 -32.18
CA ILE A 16 -4.69 12.67 -31.09
C ILE A 16 -5.97 13.52 -31.21
N THR A 17 -7.13 12.88 -31.14
CA THR A 17 -8.44 13.57 -31.25
C THR A 17 -8.80 14.28 -29.95
N ARG A 18 -9.59 15.37 -30.02
CA ARG A 18 -10.15 16.04 -28.81
C ARG A 18 -10.95 15.06 -27.93
N ARG A 19 -11.62 14.06 -28.53
CA ARG A 19 -12.31 12.99 -27.79
C ARG A 19 -11.33 12.09 -27.02
N SER A 20 -10.20 11.74 -27.63
CA SER A 20 -9.13 10.95 -26.97
C SER A 20 -8.47 11.74 -25.83
N PHE A 21 -8.22 13.03 -26.05
CA PHE A 21 -7.69 13.94 -25.03
C PHE A 21 -8.61 14.07 -23.80
N ILE A 22 -9.91 14.34 -24.01
CA ILE A 22 -10.87 14.44 -22.89
C ILE A 22 -11.05 13.08 -22.19
N LYS A 23 -10.87 11.96 -22.90
CA LYS A 23 -10.79 10.63 -22.27
C LYS A 23 -9.53 10.48 -21.39
N PHE A 24 -8.36 10.90 -21.85
CA PHE A 24 -7.12 10.93 -21.05
C PHE A 24 -7.33 11.76 -19.78
N CYS A 25 -7.85 12.99 -19.89
CA CYS A 25 -8.12 13.83 -18.72
C CYS A 25 -9.14 13.18 -17.75
N SER A 26 -10.16 12.48 -18.29
CA SER A 26 -11.14 11.76 -17.46
C SER A 26 -10.50 10.58 -16.71
N LEU A 27 -9.66 9.79 -17.39
CA LEU A 27 -9.02 8.61 -16.81
C LEU A 27 -7.96 9.02 -15.78
N THR A 28 -7.05 9.93 -16.13
CA THR A 28 -5.99 10.42 -15.24
C THR A 28 -6.56 11.05 -13.97
N ALA A 29 -7.61 11.87 -14.07
CA ALA A 29 -8.26 12.44 -12.88
C ALA A 29 -8.86 11.35 -11.96
N ALA A 30 -9.51 10.34 -12.54
CA ALA A 30 -10.12 9.25 -11.78
C ALA A 30 -9.07 8.31 -11.15
N SER A 31 -8.02 7.92 -11.89
CA SER A 31 -6.94 7.06 -11.39
C SER A 31 -6.14 7.69 -10.25
N LEU A 32 -5.98 9.02 -10.27
CA LEU A 32 -5.31 9.78 -9.22
C LEU A 32 -6.23 10.15 -8.03
N GLY A 33 -7.52 9.76 -8.08
CA GLY A 33 -8.48 10.04 -7.02
C GLY A 33 -8.87 11.52 -6.88
N PHE A 34 -8.73 12.32 -7.95
CA PHE A 34 -9.10 13.72 -7.93
C PHE A 34 -10.63 13.92 -8.01
N GLY A 35 -11.11 15.06 -7.51
CA GLY A 35 -12.54 15.42 -7.50
C GLY A 35 -13.16 15.57 -8.91
N PRO A 36 -14.50 15.59 -9.02
CA PRO A 36 -15.21 15.54 -10.30
C PRO A 36 -14.80 16.63 -11.30
N ASP A 37 -14.56 17.85 -10.82
CA ASP A 37 -14.18 19.00 -11.64
C ASP A 37 -12.73 18.96 -12.16
N ALA A 38 -11.88 18.10 -11.57
CA ALA A 38 -10.46 18.01 -11.94
C ALA A 38 -10.24 17.56 -13.39
N LYS A 39 -11.20 16.82 -13.97
CA LYS A 39 -11.24 16.53 -15.41
C LYS A 39 -11.27 17.80 -16.25
N THR A 40 -12.11 18.77 -15.87
CA THR A 40 -12.28 20.04 -16.59
C THR A 40 -11.07 20.93 -16.37
N ALA A 41 -10.61 21.06 -15.12
CA ALA A 41 -9.41 21.83 -14.79
C ALA A 41 -8.15 21.30 -15.49
N MET A 42 -7.98 19.98 -15.60
CA MET A 42 -6.86 19.37 -16.34
C MET A 42 -7.02 19.55 -17.85
N ALA A 43 -8.23 19.44 -18.39
CA ALA A 43 -8.46 19.69 -19.81
C ALA A 43 -8.13 21.16 -20.18
N GLU A 44 -8.57 22.12 -19.37
CA GLU A 44 -8.29 23.54 -19.52
C GLU A 44 -6.79 23.84 -19.35
N ALA A 45 -6.16 23.33 -18.29
CA ALA A 45 -4.73 23.52 -18.04
C ALA A 45 -3.86 23.01 -19.20
N LEU A 46 -4.17 21.82 -19.72
CA LEU A 46 -3.43 21.22 -20.84
C LEU A 46 -3.79 21.84 -22.21
N GLU A 47 -4.91 22.57 -22.33
CA GLU A 47 -5.25 23.37 -23.52
C GLU A 47 -4.69 24.80 -23.49
N THR A 48 -4.30 25.33 -22.33
CA THR A 48 -3.96 26.76 -22.17
C THR A 48 -2.56 27.05 -21.64
N LYS A 49 -1.94 26.12 -20.90
CA LYS A 49 -0.64 26.35 -20.23
C LYS A 49 0.53 25.79 -21.05
N GLU A 50 1.67 26.42 -20.87
CA GLU A 50 2.97 25.87 -21.28
C GLU A 50 3.32 24.66 -20.40
N ARG A 51 4.10 23.72 -20.94
CA ARG A 51 4.59 22.57 -20.17
C ARG A 51 5.58 23.05 -19.10
N VAL A 52 5.40 22.62 -17.86
CA VAL A 52 6.25 23.06 -16.75
C VAL A 52 7.69 22.53 -16.93
N PRO A 53 8.72 23.39 -16.94
CA PRO A 53 10.11 22.95 -17.03
C PRO A 53 10.54 22.23 -15.75
N VAL A 54 11.25 21.13 -15.90
CA VAL A 54 11.77 20.29 -14.82
C VAL A 54 13.24 19.99 -15.08
N ILE A 55 14.06 20.28 -14.08
CA ILE A 55 15.44 19.77 -13.98
C ILE A 55 15.41 18.66 -12.93
N TRP A 56 15.84 17.46 -13.28
CA TRP A 56 15.98 16.33 -12.37
C TRP A 56 17.47 16.08 -12.08
N MET A 57 17.87 16.15 -10.81
CA MET A 57 19.24 15.95 -10.37
C MET A 57 19.39 14.73 -9.47
N HIS A 58 20.54 14.07 -9.55
CA HIS A 58 20.86 12.83 -8.85
C HIS A 58 22.04 13.02 -7.90
N GLY A 59 21.82 12.86 -6.60
CA GLY A 59 22.87 12.89 -5.56
C GLY A 59 23.42 11.50 -5.25
N LEU A 60 23.78 11.23 -3.99
CA LEU A 60 23.94 9.85 -3.52
C LEU A 60 22.59 9.13 -3.54
N GLU A 61 22.44 8.13 -4.40
CA GLU A 61 21.17 7.43 -4.65
C GLU A 61 21.34 5.95 -5.06
N CYS A 62 20.24 5.34 -5.49
CA CYS A 62 20.21 4.04 -6.15
C CYS A 62 19.20 3.99 -7.31
N THR A 63 18.85 5.16 -7.88
CA THR A 63 17.97 5.37 -9.06
C THR A 63 16.57 4.74 -8.95
N CYS A 64 16.16 4.38 -7.73
CA CYS A 64 14.92 3.66 -7.48
C CYS A 64 13.67 4.54 -7.70
N CYS A 65 13.78 5.87 -7.56
CA CYS A 65 12.65 6.78 -7.77
C CYS A 65 12.45 7.07 -9.26
N SER A 66 13.51 7.30 -10.05
CA SER A 66 13.42 7.32 -11.52
C SER A 66 12.90 5.99 -12.08
N GLU A 67 13.39 4.85 -11.59
CA GLU A 67 12.84 3.54 -11.96
C GLU A 67 11.35 3.42 -11.58
N SER A 68 10.93 3.88 -10.40
CA SER A 68 9.52 3.89 -10.00
C SER A 68 8.67 4.81 -10.89
N PHE A 69 9.12 6.03 -11.14
CA PHE A 69 8.45 7.03 -11.97
C PHE A 69 8.12 6.48 -13.37
N ILE A 70 9.06 5.78 -14.01
CA ILE A 70 8.81 5.18 -15.33
C ILE A 70 7.89 3.95 -15.30
N ARG A 71 7.55 3.38 -14.13
CA ARG A 71 6.51 2.32 -13.98
C ARG A 71 5.08 2.85 -13.87
N SER A 72 4.85 4.17 -13.86
CA SER A 72 3.50 4.75 -13.67
C SER A 72 2.53 4.28 -14.75
N ALA A 73 1.41 3.69 -14.36
CA ALA A 73 0.37 3.24 -15.29
C ALA A 73 -0.50 4.39 -15.82
N HIS A 74 -0.96 5.28 -14.94
CA HIS A 74 -1.94 6.33 -15.25
C HIS A 74 -1.61 7.63 -14.50
N PRO A 75 -1.08 8.68 -15.16
CA PRO A 75 -0.67 8.71 -16.57
C PRO A 75 0.54 7.82 -16.84
N LEU A 76 0.74 7.38 -18.10
CA LEU A 76 1.98 6.72 -18.49
C LEU A 76 3.12 7.73 -18.49
N VAL A 77 4.34 7.32 -18.11
CA VAL A 77 5.49 8.26 -18.07
C VAL A 77 5.78 8.92 -19.42
N LYS A 78 5.51 8.25 -20.54
CA LYS A 78 5.60 8.85 -21.89
C LYS A 78 4.67 10.07 -22.04
N ASP A 79 3.47 10.00 -21.46
CA ASP A 79 2.45 11.06 -21.53
C ASP A 79 2.79 12.18 -20.52
N VAL A 80 3.58 11.88 -19.49
CA VAL A 80 4.16 12.89 -18.60
C VAL A 80 5.29 13.64 -19.32
N VAL A 81 6.30 12.94 -19.84
CA VAL A 81 7.52 13.54 -20.41
C VAL A 81 7.30 14.21 -21.77
N LEU A 82 6.55 13.58 -22.69
CA LEU A 82 6.31 14.13 -24.03
C LEU A 82 5.23 15.24 -24.07
N SER A 83 4.69 15.62 -22.91
CA SER A 83 3.36 16.23 -22.88
C SER A 83 3.01 17.04 -21.63
N MET A 84 3.07 16.50 -20.42
CA MET A 84 2.63 17.25 -19.22
C MET A 84 3.72 18.17 -18.64
N ILE A 85 4.99 17.79 -18.75
CA ILE A 85 6.16 18.58 -18.34
C ILE A 85 7.12 18.77 -19.52
N SER A 86 8.14 19.61 -19.33
CA SER A 86 9.36 19.58 -20.12
C SER A 86 10.49 19.14 -19.21
N LEU A 87 10.85 17.85 -19.29
CA LEU A 87 11.97 17.28 -18.56
C LEU A 87 13.24 17.63 -19.34
N ASP A 88 13.76 18.83 -19.06
CA ASP A 88 14.78 19.49 -19.88
C ASP A 88 16.20 19.10 -19.44
N TYR A 89 16.35 18.50 -18.25
CA TYR A 89 17.58 17.87 -17.76
C TYR A 89 17.22 16.66 -16.87
N ASP A 90 17.86 15.51 -17.10
CA ASP A 90 17.76 14.26 -16.32
C ASP A 90 18.93 13.35 -16.72
N ASP A 91 19.91 13.15 -15.82
CA ASP A 91 21.14 12.39 -16.09
C ASP A 91 20.88 10.92 -16.48
N THR A 92 19.70 10.37 -16.15
CA THR A 92 19.35 8.96 -16.39
C THR A 92 18.91 8.71 -17.84
N ILE A 93 18.26 9.69 -18.49
CA ILE A 93 17.61 9.50 -19.81
C ILE A 93 17.97 10.54 -20.87
N MET A 94 18.73 11.59 -20.56
CA MET A 94 19.13 12.60 -21.54
C MET A 94 20.17 12.08 -22.55
N VAL A 95 20.12 12.59 -23.79
CA VAL A 95 21.01 12.16 -24.90
C VAL A 95 22.39 12.82 -24.83
N ALA A 96 22.50 13.97 -24.15
CA ALA A 96 23.74 14.71 -23.99
C ALA A 96 24.50 14.28 -22.74
N ALA A 97 25.83 14.31 -22.80
CA ALA A 97 26.72 13.97 -21.68
C ALA A 97 27.88 14.97 -21.59
N GLY A 98 28.58 15.00 -20.46
CA GLY A 98 29.72 15.90 -20.24
C GLY A 98 29.34 17.37 -20.44
N HIS A 99 30.19 18.14 -21.12
CA HIS A 99 29.98 19.57 -21.35
C HIS A 99 28.68 19.90 -22.08
N GLN A 100 28.14 19.00 -22.92
CA GLN A 100 26.83 19.18 -23.54
C GLN A 100 25.69 19.08 -22.52
N ALA A 101 25.81 18.25 -21.49
CA ALA A 101 24.84 18.20 -20.39
C ALA A 101 24.96 19.44 -19.50
N GLU A 102 26.19 19.85 -19.14
CA GLU A 102 26.45 21.08 -18.38
C GLU A 102 25.86 22.33 -19.09
N ALA A 103 26.01 22.43 -20.41
CA ALA A 103 25.45 23.52 -21.20
C ALA A 103 23.90 23.51 -21.23
N ILE A 104 23.27 22.34 -21.30
CA ILE A 104 21.79 22.21 -21.26
C ILE A 104 21.25 22.60 -19.89
N LEU A 105 21.95 22.25 -18.81
CA LEU A 105 21.57 22.64 -17.45
C LEU A 105 21.58 24.18 -17.31
N GLU A 106 22.64 24.81 -17.80
CA GLU A 106 22.81 26.27 -17.74
C GLU A 106 21.79 27.00 -18.62
N GLU A 107 21.55 26.54 -19.87
CA GLU A 107 20.49 27.11 -20.72
C GLU A 107 19.15 27.02 -20.00
N THR A 108 18.81 25.85 -19.47
CA THR A 108 17.52 25.60 -18.78
C THR A 108 17.36 26.48 -17.54
N LYS A 109 18.40 26.61 -16.71
CA LYS A 109 18.41 27.48 -15.53
C LYS A 109 18.18 28.94 -15.90
N GLN A 110 18.94 29.47 -16.87
CA GLN A 110 18.83 30.87 -17.29
C GLN A 110 17.45 31.18 -17.92
N LYS A 111 17.02 30.33 -18.87
CA LYS A 111 15.79 30.48 -19.68
C LYS A 111 14.52 30.40 -18.85
N TYR A 112 14.52 29.59 -17.79
CA TYR A 112 13.36 29.36 -16.92
C TYR A 112 13.58 29.83 -15.47
N LYS A 113 14.50 30.77 -15.25
CA LYS A 113 14.81 31.37 -13.93
C LYS A 113 13.53 31.76 -13.18
N GLY A 114 13.36 31.21 -11.98
CA GLY A 114 12.19 31.40 -11.11
C GLY A 114 10.92 30.62 -11.51
N LYS A 115 10.98 29.77 -12.55
CA LYS A 115 9.81 29.07 -13.13
C LYS A 115 9.95 27.54 -13.22
N TYR A 116 11.16 27.00 -13.26
CA TYR A 116 11.37 25.55 -13.30
C TYR A 116 11.16 24.90 -11.92
N ILE A 117 10.77 23.63 -11.93
CA ILE A 117 10.79 22.76 -10.75
C ILE A 117 12.12 22.02 -10.72
N LEU A 118 12.77 21.99 -9.56
CA LEU A 118 13.93 21.14 -9.31
C LEU A 118 13.45 19.82 -8.69
N ALA A 119 13.45 18.75 -9.47
CA ALA A 119 13.34 17.39 -8.95
C ALA A 119 14.72 16.94 -8.43
N VAL A 120 14.76 16.33 -7.25
CA VAL A 120 16.00 15.76 -6.70
C VAL A 120 15.73 14.32 -6.25
N GLU A 121 16.44 13.37 -6.83
CA GLU A 121 16.66 12.05 -6.23
C GLU A 121 18.04 12.04 -5.53
N GLY A 122 18.17 11.18 -4.53
CA GLY A 122 19.39 11.10 -3.73
C GLY A 122 19.55 12.24 -2.73
N ASN A 123 20.77 12.43 -2.24
CA ASN A 123 21.12 13.51 -1.32
C ASN A 123 22.60 13.91 -1.41
N PRO A 124 22.96 15.15 -1.02
CA PRO A 124 24.34 15.55 -0.86
C PRO A 124 24.98 14.86 0.35
N PRO A 125 26.19 14.28 0.20
CA PRO A 125 27.09 14.04 1.31
C PRO A 125 27.74 15.37 1.75
N LEU A 126 28.12 15.46 3.03
CA LEU A 126 28.80 16.62 3.59
C LEU A 126 30.18 16.30 4.19
N ASN A 127 30.56 15.01 4.26
CA ASN A 127 31.89 14.58 4.68
C ASN A 127 32.90 14.64 3.52
N GLU A 128 34.20 14.75 3.82
CA GLU A 128 35.29 14.89 2.83
C GLU A 128 34.99 16.01 1.80
N ASP A 129 34.64 17.20 2.30
CA ASP A 129 34.19 18.38 1.52
C ASP A 129 33.04 18.12 0.53
N GLY A 130 32.28 17.04 0.73
CA GLY A 130 31.20 16.60 -0.15
C GLY A 130 31.66 15.76 -1.35
N MET A 131 32.95 15.43 -1.45
CA MET A 131 33.56 14.69 -2.57
C MET A 131 33.19 13.21 -2.63
N PHE A 132 32.37 12.70 -1.72
CA PHE A 132 31.70 11.39 -1.88
C PHE A 132 30.67 11.37 -3.03
N CYS A 133 30.26 12.52 -3.55
CA CYS A 133 29.41 12.62 -4.74
C CYS A 133 29.93 13.76 -5.63
N ILE A 134 30.57 13.41 -6.74
CA ILE A 134 31.28 14.35 -7.64
C ILE A 134 30.51 14.46 -8.94
N ASP A 135 30.20 15.69 -9.34
CA ASP A 135 29.44 16.04 -10.55
C ASP A 135 30.12 17.23 -11.24
N GLY A 136 30.40 17.15 -12.54
CA GLY A 136 31.17 18.18 -13.27
C GLY A 136 32.53 18.49 -12.63
N GLY A 137 33.16 17.50 -12.00
CA GLY A 137 34.44 17.63 -11.26
C GLY A 137 34.35 18.37 -9.91
N ARG A 138 33.15 18.66 -9.40
CA ARG A 138 32.89 19.41 -8.16
C ARG A 138 31.99 18.62 -7.19
N PRO A 139 31.93 18.98 -5.90
CA PRO A 139 30.95 18.42 -4.97
C PRO A 139 29.52 18.64 -5.48
N PHE A 140 28.69 17.59 -5.54
CA PHE A 140 27.28 17.67 -5.95
C PHE A 140 26.49 18.74 -5.16
N VAL A 141 26.84 18.97 -3.90
CA VAL A 141 26.23 19.99 -3.03
C VAL A 141 26.37 21.43 -3.57
N GLU A 142 27.40 21.72 -4.39
CA GLU A 142 27.54 23.01 -5.08
C GLU A 142 26.52 23.15 -6.21
N LYS A 143 26.48 22.15 -7.12
CA LYS A 143 25.55 22.10 -8.25
C LYS A 143 24.09 22.13 -7.76
N LEU A 144 23.79 21.40 -6.68
CA LEU A 144 22.48 21.41 -6.02
C LEU A 144 22.10 22.81 -5.52
N LYS A 145 23.00 23.51 -4.80
CA LYS A 145 22.74 24.88 -4.31
C LYS A 145 22.53 25.85 -5.47
N TYR A 146 23.39 25.78 -6.48
CA TYR A 146 23.33 26.62 -7.67
C TYR A 146 21.99 26.46 -8.40
N VAL A 147 21.56 25.23 -8.68
CA VAL A 147 20.28 24.96 -9.37
C VAL A 147 19.08 25.20 -8.44
N ALA A 148 19.22 25.08 -7.11
CA ALA A 148 18.15 25.42 -6.18
C ALA A 148 17.86 26.94 -6.13
N GLU A 149 18.89 27.79 -6.23
CA GLU A 149 18.80 29.27 -6.18
C GLU A 149 17.69 29.83 -7.07
N ASP A 150 17.55 29.32 -8.29
CA ASP A 150 16.59 29.80 -9.29
C ASP A 150 15.35 28.92 -9.46
N ALA A 151 15.21 27.87 -8.66
CA ALA A 151 14.02 27.01 -8.69
C ALA A 151 12.78 27.74 -8.13
N MET A 152 11.62 27.46 -8.72
CA MET A 152 10.30 27.88 -8.21
C MET A 152 9.92 27.07 -6.96
N ALA A 153 10.17 25.76 -7.00
CA ALA A 153 9.97 24.81 -5.92
C ALA A 153 10.83 23.56 -6.15
N ILE A 154 11.08 22.80 -5.08
CA ILE A 154 11.89 21.58 -5.10
C ILE A 154 10.99 20.38 -4.76
N ILE A 155 11.05 19.32 -5.56
CA ILE A 155 10.45 18.03 -5.21
C ILE A 155 11.57 17.08 -4.78
N ALA A 156 11.57 16.72 -3.50
CA ALA A 156 12.49 15.75 -2.91
C ALA A 156 11.90 14.34 -3.08
N TRP A 157 12.35 13.64 -4.13
CA TRP A 157 11.89 12.29 -4.44
C TRP A 157 12.52 11.24 -3.51
N GLY A 158 11.67 10.36 -2.99
CA GLY A 158 12.10 9.23 -2.17
C GLY A 158 12.57 9.61 -0.78
N ALA A 159 12.84 8.58 0.02
CA ALA A 159 13.40 8.71 1.35
C ALA A 159 14.81 9.32 1.33
N CYS A 160 15.55 9.21 0.23
CA CYS A 160 16.91 9.77 0.11
C CYS A 160 16.87 11.30 0.20
N ALA A 161 16.15 11.96 -0.70
CA ALA A 161 16.05 13.43 -0.71
C ALA A 161 15.20 13.94 0.47
N SER A 162 14.18 13.18 0.87
CA SER A 162 13.28 13.56 1.97
C SER A 162 13.93 13.49 3.36
N TRP A 163 14.68 12.42 3.66
CA TRP A 163 15.10 12.07 5.03
C TRP A 163 16.56 11.58 5.16
N GLY A 164 17.19 11.12 4.07
CA GLY A 164 18.56 10.59 4.08
C GLY A 164 18.67 9.13 3.59
N CYS A 165 17.65 8.31 3.87
CA CYS A 165 17.59 6.87 3.55
C CYS A 165 18.80 6.05 4.04
N VAL A 166 19.21 5.03 3.27
CA VAL A 166 20.12 3.95 3.70
C VAL A 166 21.55 4.44 3.91
N GLN A 167 22.01 5.37 3.07
CA GLN A 167 23.31 6.03 3.19
C GLN A 167 23.41 6.92 4.44
N ALA A 168 22.27 7.37 4.99
CA ALA A 168 22.19 8.16 6.21
C ALA A 168 21.87 7.34 7.47
N ALA A 169 21.63 6.04 7.33
CA ALA A 169 21.51 5.13 8.48
C ALA A 169 22.86 4.99 9.21
N LYS A 170 22.85 4.62 10.49
CA LYS A 170 24.09 4.52 11.29
C LYS A 170 25.15 3.65 10.60
N PRO A 171 26.42 4.09 10.50
CA PRO A 171 27.01 5.28 11.14
C PRO A 171 26.96 6.58 10.30
N ASN A 172 26.29 6.62 9.15
CA ASN A 172 26.29 7.72 8.17
C ASN A 172 27.71 8.21 7.77
N PRO A 173 28.52 7.35 7.13
CA PRO A 173 29.95 7.62 6.90
C PRO A 173 30.23 8.79 5.95
N THR A 174 29.29 9.11 5.05
CA THR A 174 29.44 10.22 4.08
C THR A 174 28.78 11.53 4.57
N GLN A 175 28.18 11.53 5.76
CA GLN A 175 27.28 12.59 6.23
C GLN A 175 26.21 12.96 5.19
N ALA A 176 25.60 11.93 4.58
CA ALA A 176 24.46 12.04 3.69
C ALA A 176 23.31 12.79 4.38
N THR A 177 22.89 13.90 3.78
CA THR A 177 22.06 14.90 4.44
C THR A 177 20.86 15.28 3.56
N PRO A 178 19.60 15.17 4.04
CA PRO A 178 18.43 15.45 3.22
C PRO A 178 18.31 16.92 2.79
N ILE A 179 17.61 17.15 1.68
CA ILE A 179 17.64 18.43 0.94
C ILE A 179 17.17 19.61 1.81
N ASP A 180 16.23 19.39 2.73
CA ASP A 180 15.69 20.43 3.62
C ASP A 180 16.64 20.90 4.74
N LYS A 181 17.82 20.27 4.88
CA LYS A 181 18.90 20.74 5.76
C LYS A 181 19.93 21.58 5.02
N VAL A 182 20.05 21.41 3.70
CA VAL A 182 21.00 22.11 2.83
C VAL A 182 20.35 23.34 2.18
N ILE A 183 19.16 23.19 1.62
CA ILE A 183 18.35 24.27 1.04
C ILE A 183 17.24 24.65 2.03
N ARG A 184 17.06 25.94 2.29
CA ARG A 184 16.18 26.43 3.39
C ARG A 184 15.28 27.61 3.00
N ASP A 185 15.54 28.18 1.83
CA ASP A 185 14.92 29.37 1.24
C ASP A 185 13.85 29.04 0.18
N LYS A 186 13.64 27.74 -0.11
CA LYS A 186 12.76 27.25 -1.18
C LYS A 186 11.61 26.37 -0.64
N PRO A 187 10.43 26.37 -1.29
CA PRO A 187 9.39 25.38 -1.00
C PRO A 187 9.88 23.97 -1.37
N ILE A 188 9.95 23.07 -0.39
CA ILE A 188 10.36 21.67 -0.58
C ILE A 188 9.17 20.74 -0.35
N ILE A 189 8.78 20.01 -1.39
CA ILE A 189 7.75 18.97 -1.38
C ILE A 189 8.46 17.64 -1.15
N LYS A 190 8.35 17.05 0.04
CA LYS A 190 8.88 15.71 0.34
C LYS A 190 7.91 14.65 -0.17
N VAL A 191 8.36 13.76 -1.05
CA VAL A 191 7.56 12.61 -1.51
C VAL A 191 8.30 11.32 -1.11
N PRO A 192 8.24 10.91 0.17
CA PRO A 192 9.08 9.84 0.70
C PRO A 192 8.55 8.42 0.40
N GLY A 193 9.48 7.48 0.47
CA GLY A 193 9.31 6.07 0.12
C GLY A 193 10.65 5.55 -0.41
N CYS A 194 10.90 4.24 -0.34
CA CYS A 194 12.10 3.64 -0.93
C CYS A 194 11.71 2.53 -1.94
N PRO A 195 11.28 2.89 -3.17
CA PRO A 195 10.96 4.23 -3.66
C PRO A 195 9.55 4.70 -3.26
N PRO A 196 9.07 5.88 -3.70
CA PRO A 196 7.66 6.24 -3.67
C PRO A 196 6.87 5.44 -4.72
N ILE A 197 5.55 5.34 -4.56
CA ILE A 197 4.67 4.69 -5.54
C ILE A 197 4.67 5.50 -6.84
N ALA A 198 4.76 4.83 -7.99
CA ALA A 198 4.81 5.46 -9.31
C ALA A 198 3.63 6.42 -9.56
N GLU A 199 2.41 5.96 -9.28
CA GLU A 199 1.16 6.73 -9.39
C GLU A 199 1.08 7.88 -8.36
N VAL A 200 1.81 7.82 -7.24
CA VAL A 200 1.96 8.93 -6.29
C VAL A 200 2.89 10.01 -6.86
N MET A 201 3.99 9.60 -7.50
CA MET A 201 4.94 10.55 -8.13
C MET A 201 4.28 11.29 -9.29
N THR A 202 3.67 10.58 -10.23
CA THR A 202 2.94 11.20 -11.34
C THR A 202 1.68 11.93 -10.87
N GLY A 203 1.06 11.51 -9.76
CA GLY A 203 -0.01 12.24 -9.10
C GLY A 203 0.40 13.64 -8.60
N VAL A 204 1.58 13.76 -7.98
CA VAL A 204 2.13 15.06 -7.55
C VAL A 204 2.44 15.96 -8.76
N VAL A 205 3.07 15.41 -9.81
CA VAL A 205 3.35 16.16 -11.05
C VAL A 205 2.05 16.65 -11.70
N THR A 206 1.06 15.76 -11.84
CA THR A 206 -0.24 16.06 -12.45
C THR A 206 -1.02 17.10 -11.68
N PHE A 207 -0.93 17.09 -10.34
CA PHE A 207 -1.53 18.13 -9.49
C PHE A 207 -0.94 19.50 -9.81
N ILE A 208 0.39 19.61 -9.86
CA ILE A 208 1.07 20.90 -10.04
C ILE A 208 0.81 21.46 -11.45
N THR A 209 0.89 20.64 -12.50
CA THR A 209 0.61 21.08 -13.88
C THR A 209 -0.86 21.46 -14.07
N THR A 210 -1.80 20.68 -13.53
CA THR A 210 -3.24 20.96 -13.58
C THR A 210 -3.58 22.24 -12.84
N PHE A 211 -3.31 22.30 -11.54
CA PHE A 211 -3.80 23.39 -10.68
C PHE A 211 -2.88 24.61 -10.65
N GLY A 212 -1.69 24.55 -11.24
CA GLY A 212 -0.74 25.68 -11.27
C GLY A 212 -0.21 26.09 -9.90
N ARG A 213 -0.27 25.19 -8.92
CA ARG A 213 0.09 25.44 -7.52
C ARG A 213 0.60 24.17 -6.84
N LEU A 214 1.29 24.34 -5.72
CA LEU A 214 1.77 23.22 -4.91
C LEU A 214 0.60 22.49 -4.21
N PRO A 215 0.72 21.17 -3.97
CA PRO A 215 -0.23 20.41 -3.17
C PRO A 215 -0.21 20.86 -1.70
N GLU A 216 -1.30 20.63 -0.99
CA GLU A 216 -1.33 20.89 0.46
C GLU A 216 -0.41 19.89 1.19
N LEU A 217 0.50 20.40 2.02
CA LEU A 217 1.51 19.60 2.71
C LEU A 217 1.15 19.37 4.19
N ASP A 218 1.56 18.25 4.75
CA ASP A 218 1.56 18.02 6.19
C ASP A 218 2.71 18.77 6.88
N ARG A 219 2.76 18.69 8.22
CA ARG A 219 3.81 19.32 9.06
C ARG A 219 5.25 18.82 8.80
N GLN A 220 5.43 17.80 7.96
CA GLN A 220 6.71 17.23 7.57
C GLN A 220 7.11 17.62 6.12
N GLY A 221 6.21 18.30 5.38
CA GLY A 221 6.38 18.70 3.99
C GLY A 221 5.83 17.68 2.98
N ARG A 222 5.00 16.72 3.40
CA ARG A 222 4.50 15.62 2.56
C ARG A 222 3.09 15.91 2.01
N PRO A 223 2.79 15.65 0.71
CA PRO A 223 1.46 15.88 0.15
C PRO A 223 0.34 15.14 0.91
N LYS A 224 -0.60 15.89 1.51
CA LYS A 224 -1.68 15.31 2.33
C LYS A 224 -2.54 14.29 1.57
N MET A 225 -2.70 14.45 0.26
CA MET A 225 -3.49 13.54 -0.59
C MET A 225 -2.96 12.09 -0.61
N PHE A 226 -1.69 11.86 -0.26
CA PHE A 226 -1.07 10.53 -0.22
C PHE A 226 -0.44 10.17 1.15
N TYR A 227 -0.13 11.16 1.99
CA TYR A 227 0.60 10.96 3.26
C TYR A 227 -0.18 11.40 4.51
N SER A 228 -1.48 11.71 4.41
CA SER A 228 -2.31 12.07 5.59
C SER A 228 -2.79 10.88 6.44
N GLN A 229 -2.73 9.65 5.92
CA GLN A 229 -3.25 8.44 6.57
C GLN A 229 -2.15 7.38 6.70
N ARG A 230 -2.26 6.51 7.72
CA ARG A 230 -1.31 5.42 7.93
C ARG A 230 -1.70 4.18 7.15
N ILE A 231 -0.70 3.38 6.76
CA ILE A 231 -0.89 2.09 6.09
C ILE A 231 -1.84 1.17 6.87
N HIS A 232 -1.77 1.17 8.20
CA HIS A 232 -2.64 0.39 9.06
C HIS A 232 -4.10 0.88 9.10
N ASP A 233 -4.34 2.18 8.94
CA ASP A 233 -5.68 2.79 9.00
C ASP A 233 -6.51 2.52 7.73
N LYS A 234 -5.87 1.94 6.70
CA LYS A 234 -6.49 1.45 5.45
C LYS A 234 -6.00 0.05 5.05
N CYS A 235 -5.45 -0.73 5.97
CA CYS A 235 -4.96 -2.07 5.65
C CYS A 235 -6.12 -3.07 5.49
N TYR A 236 -6.15 -3.86 4.40
CA TYR A 236 -7.20 -4.87 4.23
C TYR A 236 -7.11 -6.01 5.28
N ARG A 237 -5.91 -6.29 5.84
CA ARG A 237 -5.71 -7.24 6.96
C ARG A 237 -6.07 -6.66 8.33
N ARG A 238 -6.68 -5.47 8.39
CA ARG A 238 -7.04 -4.78 9.65
C ARG A 238 -8.03 -5.56 10.52
N PRO A 239 -9.10 -6.21 9.99
CA PRO A 239 -10.00 -7.01 10.82
C PRO A 239 -9.28 -8.12 11.60
N HIS A 240 -8.29 -8.80 10.99
CA HIS A 240 -7.48 -9.80 11.69
C HIS A 240 -6.68 -9.20 12.86
N PHE A 241 -6.17 -7.97 12.73
CA PHE A 241 -5.51 -7.27 13.84
C PHE A 241 -6.49 -6.96 14.99
N ASP A 242 -7.68 -6.45 14.67
CA ASP A 242 -8.70 -6.11 15.68
C ASP A 242 -9.32 -7.37 16.32
N ALA A 243 -9.32 -8.52 15.62
CA ALA A 243 -9.67 -9.83 16.17
C ALA A 243 -8.58 -10.40 17.10
N GLY A 244 -7.30 -10.18 16.78
CA GLY A 244 -6.16 -10.85 17.42
C GLY A 244 -5.55 -12.00 16.60
N GLN A 245 -6.03 -12.18 15.36
CA GLN A 245 -5.57 -13.19 14.41
C GLN A 245 -4.26 -12.75 13.72
N PHE A 246 -3.20 -13.52 13.93
CA PHE A 246 -1.85 -13.16 13.52
C PHE A 246 -1.11 -14.29 12.82
N VAL A 247 -0.14 -13.88 12.00
CA VAL A 247 1.02 -14.69 11.64
C VAL A 247 2.02 -14.62 12.78
N GLU A 248 2.56 -15.76 13.21
CA GLU A 248 3.62 -15.85 14.22
C GLU A 248 4.91 -16.48 13.67
N GLU A 249 4.81 -17.30 12.62
CA GLU A 249 5.94 -17.84 11.85
C GLU A 249 5.69 -17.74 10.32
N TRP A 250 6.75 -17.72 9.53
CA TRP A 250 6.61 -17.64 8.07
C TRP A 250 6.05 -18.94 7.48
N ASP A 251 5.06 -18.83 6.60
CA ASP A 251 4.29 -19.95 6.02
C ASP A 251 3.48 -20.79 7.05
N ASP A 252 3.18 -20.21 8.22
CA ASP A 252 2.18 -20.76 9.14
C ASP A 252 0.74 -20.69 8.56
N GLU A 253 -0.22 -21.29 9.25
CA GLU A 253 -1.62 -21.28 8.80
C GLU A 253 -2.20 -19.86 8.69
N GLY A 254 -1.79 -18.96 9.59
CA GLY A 254 -2.16 -17.55 9.53
C GLY A 254 -1.58 -16.84 8.31
N ALA A 255 -0.34 -17.15 7.92
CA ALA A 255 0.30 -16.58 6.73
C ALA A 255 -0.47 -16.98 5.47
N ARG A 256 -0.82 -18.27 5.36
CA ARG A 256 -1.60 -18.86 4.29
C ARG A 256 -3.04 -18.33 4.25
N ASN A 257 -3.66 -18.13 5.41
CA ASN A 257 -5.01 -17.54 5.56
C ASN A 257 -5.03 -16.00 5.48
N GLY A 258 -3.89 -15.33 5.32
CA GLY A 258 -3.82 -13.88 5.14
C GLY A 258 -3.95 -13.03 6.42
N TYR A 259 -3.69 -13.60 7.60
CA TYR A 259 -3.76 -12.94 8.91
C TYR A 259 -2.77 -11.79 9.08
N CYS A 260 -2.92 -11.00 10.16
CA CYS A 260 -2.14 -9.78 10.32
C CYS A 260 -0.64 -10.05 10.58
N LEU A 261 0.22 -9.22 9.99
CA LEU A 261 1.69 -9.33 10.05
C LEU A 261 2.32 -8.50 11.20
N TYR A 262 1.51 -8.01 12.14
CA TYR A 262 1.99 -7.15 13.24
C TYR A 262 2.96 -7.87 14.19
N LYS A 263 2.69 -9.14 14.51
CA LYS A 263 3.59 -9.97 15.31
C LYS A 263 4.93 -10.24 14.61
N MET A 264 4.96 -10.15 13.28
CA MET A 264 6.13 -10.23 12.38
C MET A 264 6.80 -8.86 12.12
N GLY A 265 6.63 -7.90 13.04
CA GLY A 265 7.30 -6.59 13.02
C GLY A 265 6.72 -5.52 12.08
N CYS A 266 5.56 -5.75 11.46
CA CYS A 266 4.96 -4.79 10.51
C CYS A 266 4.80 -3.37 11.10
N ARG A 267 5.58 -2.41 10.59
CA ARG A 267 5.61 -0.99 10.97
C ARG A 267 4.49 -0.15 10.34
N GLY A 268 3.55 -0.78 9.64
CA GLY A 268 2.37 -0.13 9.04
C GLY A 268 1.55 0.77 10.00
N PRO A 269 1.43 0.45 11.31
CA PRO A 269 0.77 1.32 12.30
C PRO A 269 1.46 2.66 12.58
N THR A 270 2.73 2.83 12.21
CA THR A 270 3.49 4.08 12.39
C THR A 270 3.95 4.69 11.06
N THR A 271 3.42 4.22 9.93
CA THR A 271 3.90 4.58 8.59
C THR A 271 2.80 5.26 7.77
N TYR A 272 3.03 6.50 7.33
CA TYR A 272 2.15 7.24 6.44
C TYR A 272 2.57 7.04 4.97
N ASN A 273 1.70 6.45 4.17
CA ASN A 273 1.85 6.23 2.72
C ASN A 273 0.54 5.69 2.12
N ALA A 274 0.41 5.69 0.80
CA ALA A 274 -0.76 5.20 0.07
C ALA A 274 -0.70 3.70 -0.31
N CYS A 275 0.31 2.94 0.13
CA CYS A 275 0.53 1.55 -0.34
C CYS A 275 -0.64 0.60 -0.03
N SER A 276 -1.49 0.87 0.96
CA SER A 276 -2.66 0.04 1.27
C SER A 276 -3.93 0.43 0.50
N THR A 277 -3.93 1.60 -0.16
CA THR A 277 -5.07 2.12 -0.95
C THR A 277 -4.76 2.10 -2.45
N VAL A 278 -3.73 2.84 -2.88
CA VAL A 278 -3.24 2.90 -4.28
C VAL A 278 -2.49 1.62 -4.66
N ARG A 279 -1.83 0.98 -3.68
CA ARG A 279 -0.95 -0.19 -3.89
C ARG A 279 0.22 0.16 -4.82
N TRP A 280 0.80 -0.83 -5.50
CA TRP A 280 1.94 -0.68 -6.39
C TRP A 280 1.67 -1.27 -7.77
N ASN A 281 2.36 -0.72 -8.78
CA ASN A 281 2.40 -1.21 -10.17
C ASN A 281 1.00 -1.37 -10.78
N GLY A 282 0.26 -0.26 -10.98
CA GLY A 282 -1.11 -0.32 -11.50
C GLY A 282 -2.11 -1.00 -10.56
N GLY A 283 -1.84 -1.02 -9.26
CA GLY A 283 -2.76 -1.52 -8.22
C GLY A 283 -2.62 -3.02 -7.89
N VAL A 284 -1.62 -3.73 -8.42
CA VAL A 284 -1.50 -5.20 -8.34
C VAL A 284 -1.28 -5.72 -6.91
N SER A 285 -0.29 -5.20 -6.19
CA SER A 285 0.02 -5.66 -4.82
C SER A 285 0.72 -4.57 -4.00
N PHE A 286 1.01 -4.86 -2.73
CA PHE A 286 1.89 -4.09 -1.85
C PHE A 286 2.48 -5.03 -0.78
N PRO A 287 3.52 -4.65 0.00
CA PRO A 287 4.26 -5.60 0.85
C PRO A 287 3.40 -6.50 1.74
N ILE A 288 2.39 -5.93 2.42
CA ILE A 288 1.49 -6.69 3.32
C ILE A 288 0.56 -7.63 2.54
N GLN A 289 0.16 -7.28 1.32
CA GLN A 289 -0.59 -8.19 0.46
C GLN A 289 0.28 -9.37 0.01
N SER A 290 1.53 -9.10 -0.38
CA SER A 290 2.55 -10.11 -0.70
C SER A 290 3.16 -10.81 0.53
N GLY A 291 2.54 -10.71 1.71
CA GLY A 291 2.91 -11.49 2.91
C GLY A 291 4.04 -10.93 3.78
N HIS A 292 4.67 -9.81 3.42
CA HIS A 292 5.75 -9.20 4.22
C HIS A 292 5.29 -7.98 5.04
N GLY A 293 5.81 -7.83 6.25
CA GLY A 293 5.56 -6.65 7.08
C GLY A 293 5.98 -5.35 6.36
N CYS A 294 5.24 -4.26 6.58
CA CYS A 294 5.68 -2.95 6.11
C CYS A 294 6.91 -2.51 6.92
N ILE A 295 8.02 -2.17 6.25
CA ILE A 295 9.28 -1.77 6.91
C ILE A 295 9.33 -0.28 7.31
N GLY A 296 8.34 0.52 6.90
CA GLY A 296 8.26 1.94 7.24
C GLY A 296 9.02 2.90 6.32
N CYS A 297 9.31 2.50 5.08
CA CYS A 297 10.24 3.20 4.18
C CYS A 297 9.87 4.63 3.71
N SER A 298 8.74 5.19 4.14
CA SER A 298 8.38 6.61 3.93
C SER A 298 8.53 7.49 5.17
N GLU A 299 8.92 6.91 6.30
CA GLU A 299 9.18 7.63 7.55
C GLU A 299 10.67 7.95 7.74
N ASP A 300 10.92 9.06 8.42
CA ASP A 300 12.26 9.51 8.79
C ASP A 300 13.00 8.46 9.65
N GLY A 301 14.29 8.26 9.39
CA GLY A 301 15.16 7.32 10.14
C GLY A 301 14.70 5.86 10.21
N PHE A 302 13.89 5.35 9.25
CA PHE A 302 13.25 4.03 9.39
C PHE A 302 14.22 2.84 9.52
N TRP A 303 15.42 2.92 8.92
CA TRP A 303 16.48 1.93 9.04
C TRP A 303 16.99 1.71 10.48
N ASP A 304 16.87 2.74 11.33
CA ASP A 304 17.46 2.78 12.66
C ASP A 304 16.47 2.47 13.81
N LYS A 305 15.26 1.99 13.48
CA LYS A 305 14.14 1.75 14.42
C LYS A 305 14.09 0.31 14.99
N GLY A 306 15.24 -0.34 15.12
CA GLY A 306 15.36 -1.76 15.48
C GLY A 306 15.13 -2.69 14.28
N SER A 307 15.05 -4.00 14.51
CA SER A 307 14.84 -4.97 13.43
C SER A 307 13.49 -4.75 12.74
N PHE A 308 13.40 -5.00 11.43
CA PHE A 308 12.11 -4.97 10.73
C PHE A 308 11.13 -6.06 11.20
N TYR A 309 11.61 -7.04 11.98
CA TYR A 309 10.81 -8.11 12.56
C TYR A 309 10.45 -7.88 14.04
N ASP A 310 11.01 -6.85 14.70
CA ASP A 310 10.67 -6.48 16.08
C ASP A 310 9.28 -5.83 16.13
N ARG A 311 8.46 -6.23 17.10
CA ARG A 311 7.11 -5.66 17.32
C ARG A 311 7.20 -4.18 17.74
N LEU A 312 6.21 -3.39 17.35
CA LEU A 312 6.05 -2.00 17.84
C LEU A 312 5.56 -2.01 19.29
N ALA A 313 6.47 -1.90 20.27
CA ALA A 313 6.15 -1.98 21.70
C ALA A 313 5.08 -0.97 22.19
N THR A 314 4.86 0.13 21.48
CA THR A 314 4.00 1.26 21.91
C THR A 314 2.53 1.14 21.48
N ILE A 315 2.06 -0.03 21.03
CA ILE A 315 0.70 -0.20 20.51
C ILE A 315 -0.10 -1.19 21.37
N ASN A 316 -0.92 -0.63 22.25
CA ASN A 316 -1.90 -1.36 23.06
C ASN A 316 -2.98 -1.94 22.15
N GLN A 317 -2.96 -3.27 21.96
CA GLN A 317 -3.92 -3.98 21.14
C GLN A 317 -5.11 -4.48 21.98
N PHE A 318 -6.32 -4.28 21.47
CA PHE A 318 -7.55 -4.86 22.00
C PHE A 318 -8.08 -5.92 21.04
N GLY A 319 -7.59 -7.16 21.14
CA GLY A 319 -8.08 -8.29 20.34
C GLY A 319 -9.47 -8.72 20.80
N ILE A 320 -10.51 -8.40 20.02
CA ILE A 320 -11.92 -8.60 20.42
C ILE A 320 -12.25 -10.10 20.47
N GLU A 321 -11.93 -10.84 19.39
CA GLU A 321 -12.20 -12.28 19.29
C GLU A 321 -11.29 -13.08 20.24
N ALA A 322 -9.99 -12.78 20.25
CA ALA A 322 -9.04 -13.45 21.15
C ALA A 322 -9.40 -13.31 22.65
N ASN A 323 -10.02 -12.19 23.05
CA ASN A 323 -10.57 -12.03 24.39
C ASN A 323 -11.87 -12.84 24.57
N ALA A 324 -12.77 -12.84 23.59
CA ALA A 324 -14.01 -13.62 23.64
C ALA A 324 -13.73 -15.14 23.74
N ASP A 325 -12.79 -15.67 22.95
CA ASP A 325 -12.37 -17.07 22.99
C ASP A 325 -11.73 -17.43 24.34
N ARG A 326 -10.89 -16.55 24.89
CA ARG A 326 -10.28 -16.76 26.21
C ARG A 326 -11.33 -16.78 27.32
N ILE A 327 -12.34 -15.92 27.25
CA ILE A 327 -13.47 -15.93 28.18
C ILE A 327 -14.30 -17.20 28.00
N GLY A 328 -14.62 -17.57 26.75
CA GLY A 328 -15.37 -18.78 26.40
C GLY A 328 -14.71 -20.06 26.90
N MET A 329 -13.40 -20.22 26.65
CA MET A 329 -12.60 -21.34 27.16
C MET A 329 -12.51 -21.37 28.68
N THR A 330 -12.43 -20.21 29.34
CA THR A 330 -12.45 -20.12 30.81
C THR A 330 -13.80 -20.56 31.37
N VAL A 331 -14.91 -20.07 30.81
CA VAL A 331 -16.28 -20.45 31.23
C VAL A 331 -16.55 -21.93 30.94
N ALA A 332 -16.16 -22.44 29.77
CA ALA A 332 -16.28 -23.85 29.41
C ALA A 332 -15.45 -24.74 30.35
N GLY A 333 -14.23 -24.34 30.71
CA GLY A 333 -13.39 -25.03 31.69
C GLY A 333 -14.01 -25.08 33.08
N VAL A 334 -14.57 -23.96 33.57
CA VAL A 334 -15.28 -23.90 34.86
C VAL A 334 -16.53 -24.79 34.85
N ILE A 335 -17.35 -24.74 33.80
CA ILE A 335 -18.56 -25.56 33.67
C ILE A 335 -18.20 -27.05 33.55
N GLY A 336 -17.21 -27.40 32.72
CA GLY A 336 -16.72 -28.77 32.57
C GLY A 336 -16.16 -29.34 33.88
N GLY A 337 -15.37 -28.56 34.60
CA GLY A 337 -14.85 -28.91 35.93
C GLY A 337 -15.97 -29.10 36.96
N ALA A 338 -16.98 -28.22 36.99
CA ALA A 338 -18.12 -28.33 37.88
C ALA A 338 -18.98 -29.58 37.57
N ILE A 339 -19.21 -29.88 36.30
CA ILE A 339 -19.93 -31.10 35.85
C ILE A 339 -19.15 -32.36 36.23
N ALA A 340 -17.83 -32.39 35.98
CA ALA A 340 -16.98 -33.52 36.34
C ALA A 340 -16.95 -33.76 37.86
N ALA A 341 -16.80 -32.70 38.66
CA ALA A 341 -16.86 -32.78 40.11
C ALA A 341 -18.24 -33.27 40.61
N HIS A 342 -19.34 -32.74 40.05
CA HIS A 342 -20.69 -33.17 40.41
C HIS A 342 -20.95 -34.65 40.04
N ALA A 343 -20.45 -35.10 38.89
CA ALA A 343 -20.53 -36.50 38.46
C ALA A 343 -19.72 -37.42 39.40
N ALA A 344 -18.49 -37.03 39.76
CA ALA A 344 -17.65 -37.78 40.70
C ALA A 344 -18.30 -37.89 42.10
N ILE A 345 -18.79 -36.77 42.65
CA ILE A 345 -19.52 -36.74 43.93
C ILE A 345 -20.78 -37.63 43.86
N THR A 346 -21.51 -37.60 42.74
CA THR A 346 -22.70 -38.45 42.53
C THR A 346 -22.35 -39.92 42.44
N ALA A 347 -21.24 -40.29 41.80
CA ALA A 347 -20.75 -41.67 41.75
C ALA A 347 -20.35 -42.17 43.16
N VAL A 348 -19.56 -41.39 43.91
CA VAL A 348 -19.19 -41.71 45.30
C VAL A 348 -20.44 -41.87 46.17
N LYS A 349 -21.39 -40.94 46.10
CA LYS A 349 -22.65 -40.98 46.87
C LYS A 349 -23.54 -42.17 46.50
N ARG A 350 -23.51 -42.64 45.24
CA ARG A 350 -24.16 -43.89 44.82
C ARG A 350 -23.46 -45.13 45.38
N VAL A 351 -22.13 -45.14 45.48
CA VAL A 351 -21.38 -46.27 46.08
C VAL A 351 -21.61 -46.35 47.59
N THR A 352 -21.59 -45.23 48.32
CA THR A 352 -21.84 -45.23 49.77
C THR A 352 -23.29 -45.62 50.10
N THR A 353 -24.28 -45.01 49.45
CA THR A 353 -25.71 -45.38 49.68
C THR A 353 -26.04 -46.81 49.23
N LYS A 354 -25.28 -47.39 48.28
CA LYS A 354 -25.40 -48.83 47.95
C LYS A 354 -24.80 -49.70 49.06
N ARG A 355 -23.66 -49.33 49.67
CA ARG A 355 -23.12 -50.00 50.88
C ARG A 355 -24.09 -49.94 52.05
N GLU A 356 -24.67 -48.78 52.35
CA GLU A 356 -25.68 -48.61 53.41
C GLU A 356 -26.91 -49.50 53.17
N LYS A 357 -27.45 -49.52 51.95
CA LYS A 357 -28.58 -50.39 51.59
C LYS A 357 -28.24 -51.88 51.62
N THR A 358 -26.98 -52.27 51.41
CA THR A 358 -26.54 -53.65 51.62
C THR A 358 -26.46 -53.99 53.11
N ALA A 359 -25.89 -53.11 53.95
CA ALA A 359 -25.80 -53.32 55.39
C ALA A 359 -27.19 -53.45 56.06
N PHE A 360 -28.13 -52.57 55.69
CA PHE A 360 -29.50 -52.60 56.22
C PHE A 360 -30.27 -53.87 55.83
N LYS A 361 -29.94 -54.49 54.67
CA LYS A 361 -30.63 -55.69 54.19
C LYS A 361 -30.17 -56.99 54.87
N THR A 362 -29.04 -56.97 55.58
CA THR A 362 -28.52 -58.12 56.34
C THR A 362 -29.08 -58.19 57.77
N LEU A 363 -29.60 -57.08 58.31
CA LEU A 363 -30.13 -56.96 59.68
C LEU A 363 -31.66 -57.13 59.80
N GLY A 364 -32.39 -57.21 58.68
CA GLY A 364 -33.85 -57.16 58.65
C GLY A 364 -34.53 -58.44 58.17
N ARG A 365 -34.27 -59.60 58.80
CA ARG A 365 -34.89 -60.88 58.38
C ARG A 365 -35.20 -61.86 59.52
N GLU A 366 -36.10 -61.51 60.44
CA GLU A 366 -36.79 -62.53 61.25
C GLU A 366 -38.17 -62.08 61.81
N HIS A 367 -39.01 -63.07 62.14
CA HIS A 367 -40.32 -63.04 62.82
C HIS A 367 -41.63 -62.52 62.15
N LEU A 368 -42.54 -63.50 61.93
CA LEU A 368 -44.03 -63.57 61.94
C LEU A 368 -44.88 -62.45 61.28
N CYS A 369 -45.72 -62.68 60.24
CA CYS A 369 -46.78 -63.69 59.99
C CYS A 369 -48.10 -63.52 60.79
N GLN A 370 -49.24 -63.69 60.08
CA GLN A 370 -50.65 -63.76 60.52
C GLN A 370 -51.36 -62.44 60.91
N SER A 371 -52.67 -62.22 60.65
CA SER A 371 -53.63 -62.84 59.68
C SER A 371 -54.93 -61.99 59.52
N LYS A 372 -55.68 -62.21 58.42
CA LYS A 372 -57.16 -62.08 58.18
C LYS A 372 -57.58 -61.43 56.83
N ARG A 373 -58.78 -61.80 56.37
CA ARG A 373 -59.63 -61.34 55.22
C ARG A 373 -61.11 -61.61 55.63
N PRO A 374 -62.18 -61.30 54.85
CA PRO A 374 -62.36 -60.42 53.68
C PRO A 374 -63.20 -59.16 54.12
N THR A 375 -64.12 -58.45 53.44
CA THR A 375 -64.89 -58.58 52.16
C THR A 375 -64.90 -57.26 51.34
N ALA A 376 -66.07 -56.67 50.98
CA ALA A 376 -66.18 -55.66 49.90
C ALA A 376 -67.44 -54.76 49.94
N SER A 377 -67.51 -53.84 48.96
CA SER A 377 -68.61 -52.91 48.55
C SER A 377 -68.60 -51.51 49.22
N ARG A 378 -68.95 -50.39 48.57
CA ARG A 378 -69.26 -50.09 47.14
C ARG A 378 -69.10 -48.56 46.83
N SER A 379 -68.89 -48.19 45.55
CA SER A 379 -69.05 -46.81 44.97
C SER A 379 -68.13 -45.70 45.54
N THR A 380 -67.94 -44.50 44.96
CA THR A 380 -68.59 -43.77 43.83
C THR A 380 -67.58 -42.87 43.07
N ILE A 381 -67.99 -42.24 41.95
CA ILE A 381 -67.20 -41.34 41.07
C ILE A 381 -68.17 -40.21 40.61
N PRO A 382 -67.88 -38.88 40.73
CA PRO A 382 -67.27 -38.14 39.59
C PRO A 382 -66.49 -36.80 39.84
N ALA A 383 -65.44 -36.59 39.03
CA ALA A 383 -65.09 -35.38 38.26
C ALA A 383 -64.79 -33.97 38.87
N ASN A 384 -64.03 -33.19 38.08
CA ASN A 384 -63.89 -31.71 38.03
C ASN A 384 -63.18 -30.98 39.20
N ALA A 385 -62.51 -29.83 39.00
CA ALA A 385 -61.92 -29.21 37.79
C ALA A 385 -60.88 -28.12 38.16
N SER A 386 -60.05 -27.72 37.18
CA SER A 386 -59.36 -26.42 36.98
C SER A 386 -59.07 -25.45 38.15
N TRP A 387 -57.88 -24.80 38.14
CA TRP A 387 -57.73 -23.35 37.91
C TRP A 387 -56.25 -23.00 37.59
N SER A 388 -55.99 -21.78 37.09
CA SER A 388 -54.77 -21.41 36.35
C SER A 388 -53.91 -20.32 37.01
N ILE A 389 -52.58 -20.38 36.84
CA ILE A 389 -51.67 -19.21 36.91
C ILE A 389 -50.80 -19.17 35.64
N ARG A 390 -50.39 -17.95 35.23
CA ARG A 390 -49.80 -17.64 33.91
C ARG A 390 -48.27 -17.70 33.90
N SER A 391 -47.71 -18.01 32.72
CA SER A 391 -46.37 -17.59 32.30
C SER A 391 -46.46 -16.82 30.97
N PRO A 392 -45.77 -15.68 30.79
CA PRO A 392 -45.76 -14.95 29.52
C PRO A 392 -44.70 -15.52 28.55
N VAL A 393 -45.06 -15.63 27.27
CA VAL A 393 -44.11 -15.85 26.16
C VAL A 393 -44.34 -14.74 25.14
N SER A 394 -43.28 -14.05 24.75
CA SER A 394 -43.35 -12.91 23.83
C SER A 394 -43.58 -13.35 22.39
N LYS A 395 -44.32 -12.52 21.62
CA LYS A 395 -44.71 -12.80 20.24
C LYS A 395 -43.52 -12.71 19.28
N ALA A 396 -43.36 -13.71 18.41
CA ALA A 396 -42.91 -13.47 17.05
C ALA A 396 -44.13 -13.07 16.19
N ILE A 397 -43.97 -12.14 15.26
CA ILE A 397 -45.04 -11.71 14.34
C ILE A 397 -44.68 -12.17 12.92
N CYS A 398 -45.54 -12.99 12.34
CA CYS A 398 -45.56 -13.23 10.90
C CYS A 398 -46.82 -12.56 10.34
N GLY A 399 -46.66 -11.68 9.35
CA GLY A 399 -47.75 -10.99 8.66
C GLY A 399 -47.65 -11.26 7.17
N SER A 400 -48.68 -11.86 6.59
CA SER A 400 -48.68 -12.32 5.20
C SER A 400 -49.67 -11.54 4.33
N ARG A 401 -49.28 -11.29 3.07
CA ARG A 401 -50.15 -11.51 1.89
C ARG A 401 -49.36 -11.42 0.58
N SER A 402 -49.89 -12.13 -0.41
CA SER A 402 -49.51 -12.12 -1.83
C SER A 402 -50.34 -11.04 -2.57
N MET A 403 -50.33 -10.83 -3.90
CA MET A 403 -49.86 -11.66 -5.01
C MET A 403 -49.78 -10.83 -6.32
N SER A 404 -48.74 -11.00 -7.15
CA SER A 404 -48.81 -10.85 -8.63
C SER A 404 -47.46 -11.18 -9.29
N THR A 405 -47.47 -11.94 -10.38
CA THR A 405 -46.33 -12.11 -11.30
C THR A 405 -46.39 -11.08 -12.43
N PRO A 406 -45.32 -10.96 -13.25
CA PRO A 406 -45.39 -11.61 -14.55
C PRO A 406 -44.12 -12.37 -14.96
N THR A 407 -44.30 -13.38 -15.82
CA THR A 407 -43.24 -14.16 -16.46
C THR A 407 -42.98 -13.70 -17.89
N THR A 408 -41.72 -13.55 -18.29
CA THR A 408 -41.29 -13.70 -19.69
C THR A 408 -39.79 -14.01 -19.79
N SER A 409 -39.45 -15.17 -20.35
CA SER A 409 -38.06 -15.56 -20.67
C SER A 409 -37.90 -15.72 -22.18
N SER A 410 -37.43 -14.67 -22.86
CA SER A 410 -37.20 -14.70 -24.31
C SER A 410 -35.83 -15.29 -24.65
N ALA A 411 -35.78 -16.58 -24.96
CA ALA A 411 -34.62 -17.17 -25.61
C ALA A 411 -34.57 -16.77 -27.09
N THR A 412 -33.47 -16.13 -27.53
CA THR A 412 -33.24 -15.82 -28.94
C THR A 412 -31.79 -16.16 -29.32
N ARG A 413 -31.61 -16.69 -30.53
CA ARG A 413 -30.34 -17.28 -31.00
C ARG A 413 -29.30 -16.21 -31.35
N CYS A 414 -28.03 -16.47 -31.02
CA CYS A 414 -26.89 -15.86 -31.70
C CYS A 414 -26.27 -16.90 -32.64
N PRO A 415 -26.01 -16.60 -33.93
CA PRO A 415 -25.67 -17.62 -34.92
C PRO A 415 -24.20 -18.05 -34.88
N LEU A 416 -23.95 -19.33 -35.15
CA LEU A 416 -22.64 -19.84 -35.53
C LEU A 416 -22.26 -19.32 -36.93
N ALA A 417 -21.12 -18.65 -37.04
CA ALA A 417 -20.49 -18.31 -38.32
C ALA A 417 -19.03 -18.79 -38.31
N ARG A 418 -18.60 -19.44 -39.40
CA ARG A 418 -17.24 -19.98 -39.55
C ARG A 418 -16.25 -18.89 -39.95
N CYS A 419 -15.12 -18.82 -39.25
CA CYS A 419 -13.77 -18.47 -39.77
C CYS A 419 -12.76 -18.71 -38.64
N GLY A 420 -11.57 -19.27 -38.85
CA GLY A 420 -11.00 -19.86 -40.06
C GLY A 420 -9.52 -20.14 -39.79
N ALA A 421 -9.06 -21.39 -39.87
CA ALA A 421 -7.69 -21.74 -39.52
C ALA A 421 -6.71 -21.19 -40.58
N ALA A 422 -5.81 -20.30 -40.16
CA ALA A 422 -4.79 -19.70 -41.02
C ALA A 422 -3.42 -19.79 -40.33
N SER A 423 -2.75 -20.93 -40.48
CA SER A 423 -1.34 -21.07 -40.12
C SER A 423 -0.48 -20.19 -41.03
N LYS A 424 0.27 -19.26 -40.45
CA LYS A 424 1.43 -18.64 -41.10
C LYS A 424 2.62 -18.68 -40.16
N SER A 425 3.61 -19.48 -40.55
CA SER A 425 4.97 -19.42 -40.01
C SER A 425 5.57 -18.04 -40.29
N SER A 426 6.14 -17.41 -39.27
CA SER A 426 7.15 -16.37 -39.44
C SER A 426 8.53 -17.02 -39.30
N SER A 427 9.34 -16.92 -40.35
CA SER A 427 10.70 -17.46 -40.37
C SER A 427 11.61 -16.67 -39.43
N ARG A 428 12.45 -17.37 -38.67
CA ARG A 428 13.56 -16.75 -37.92
C ARG A 428 14.66 -16.32 -38.90
N THR A 429 14.57 -15.11 -39.43
CA THR A 429 15.67 -14.49 -40.19
C THR A 429 16.74 -14.00 -39.22
N ALA A 430 17.79 -14.81 -39.00
CA ALA A 430 18.93 -14.40 -38.18
C ALA A 430 19.77 -13.35 -38.93
N ILE A 431 19.82 -12.12 -38.43
CA ILE A 431 20.71 -11.08 -38.96
C ILE A 431 22.14 -11.41 -38.52
N ARG A 432 22.92 -11.96 -39.46
CA ARG A 432 24.32 -12.33 -39.23
C ARG A 432 25.21 -11.10 -39.40
N ALA A 433 25.61 -10.48 -38.30
CA ALA A 433 26.55 -9.36 -38.33
C ALA A 433 27.92 -9.81 -38.87
N THR A 434 28.39 -9.17 -39.94
CA THR A 434 29.74 -9.33 -40.48
C THR A 434 30.63 -8.19 -39.94
N PRO A 435 31.81 -8.48 -39.36
CA PRO A 435 32.73 -7.44 -38.92
C PRO A 435 33.35 -6.73 -40.13
N GLY A 436 33.22 -5.40 -40.19
CA GLY A 436 33.94 -4.55 -41.13
C GLY A 436 35.41 -4.32 -40.69
N PRO A 437 36.30 -3.91 -41.59
CA PRO A 437 37.74 -3.79 -41.30
C PRO A 437 38.06 -2.58 -40.39
N SER A 438 38.99 -2.79 -39.46
CA SER A 438 39.55 -1.73 -38.62
C SER A 438 40.55 -0.86 -39.38
N PRO A 439 40.44 0.49 -39.35
CA PRO A 439 41.48 1.37 -39.88
C PRO A 439 42.67 1.43 -38.91
N SER A 440 43.84 0.98 -39.36
CA SER A 440 45.10 1.13 -38.63
C SER A 440 45.66 2.55 -38.82
N GLY A 441 45.63 3.37 -37.76
CA GLY A 441 46.25 4.69 -37.71
C GLY A 441 47.42 4.71 -36.72
N SER A 442 48.59 5.19 -37.14
CA SER A 442 49.82 5.17 -36.33
C SER A 442 49.93 6.36 -35.37
N ALA A 443 50.00 6.08 -34.07
CA ALA A 443 50.45 7.05 -33.07
C ALA A 443 51.98 6.94 -32.89
N ALA A 444 52.73 7.90 -33.42
CA ALA A 444 54.19 7.92 -33.29
C ALA A 444 54.64 8.32 -31.87
N SER A 445 55.64 7.62 -31.32
CA SER A 445 56.19 7.93 -30.00
C SER A 445 57.11 9.15 -30.06
N ALA A 446 56.71 10.25 -29.41
CA ALA A 446 57.58 11.38 -29.13
C ALA A 446 58.26 11.18 -27.76
N ARG A 447 59.56 10.86 -27.75
CA ARG A 447 60.36 10.77 -26.51
C ARG A 447 60.68 12.15 -25.96
N ALA A 448 60.66 12.27 -24.63
CA ALA A 448 61.16 13.44 -23.93
C ALA A 448 62.68 13.63 -24.11
N ARG A 449 63.15 14.89 -24.16
CA ARG A 449 64.51 15.29 -23.82
C ARG A 449 64.56 16.73 -23.30
N MET A 450 64.91 16.85 -22.02
CA MET A 450 65.66 17.92 -21.36
C MET A 450 65.73 19.30 -22.04
N ARG A 451 65.18 20.31 -21.37
CA ARG A 451 66.01 21.24 -20.58
C ARG A 451 65.26 21.67 -19.32
#